data_AF-A0A5N8HIH0-F1
#
_entry.id   AF-A0A5N8HIH0-F1
#
_cell.length_a   1.000
_cell.length_b   1.000
_cell.length_c   1.000
_cell.angle_alpha   90.00
_cell.angle_beta   90.00
_cell.angle_gamma   90.00
#
_symmetry.space_group_name_H-M   'P 1'
#
loop_
_entity.id
_entity.type
_entity.pdbx_description
1 polymer ?
#
loop_
_entity_poly.entity_id
_entity_poly.type
_entity_poly.pdbx_seq_one_letter_code
_entity_poly.pdbx_strand_id
1 'polypeptide(L)' 'MSIALRLKVMSFLQYFIWGSWLVTLGSYMINTLHFTGANVGMVYSSKGIAA' A
#
# COMPACT_ATOMS: atom_id res chain seq x y z
N MET A 1 0.97 30.58 4.16
CA MET A 1 0.54 29.16 4.22
C MET A 1 0.51 28.71 5.66
N SER A 2 -0.67 28.45 6.23
CA SER A 2 -0.82 27.97 7.62
C SER A 2 -0.20 26.58 7.79
N ILE A 3 0.59 26.37 8.84
CA ILE A 3 1.21 25.07 9.17
C ILE A 3 0.14 23.97 9.35
N ALA A 4 -1.03 24.33 9.89
CA ALA A 4 -2.14 23.40 10.08
C ALA A 4 -2.67 22.86 8.74
N LEU A 5 -2.73 23.69 7.69
CA LEU A 5 -3.15 23.24 6.37
C LEU A 5 -2.12 22.28 5.76
N ARG A 6 -0.82 22.58 5.90
CA ARG A 6 0.26 21.70 5.42
C ARG A 6 0.21 20.34 6.09
N LEU A 7 0.03 20.28 7.40
CA LEU A 7 -0.07 19.03 8.16
C LEU A 7 -1.32 18.21 7.80
N LYS A 8 -2.46 18.87 7.56
CA LYS A 8 -3.68 18.19 7.07
C LYS A 8 -3.46 17.55 5.71
N VAL A 9 -2.84 18.27 4.77
CA VAL A 9 -2.52 17.74 3.44
C VAL A 9 -1.50 16.60 3.53
N MET A 10 -0.45 16.74 4.35
CA MET A 10 0.53 15.67 4.58
C MET A 10 -0.11 14.40 5.15
N SER A 11 -0.98 14.54 6.17
CA SER A 11 -1.68 13.39 6.75
C SER A 11 -2.63 12.74 5.76
N PHE A 12 -3.37 13.54 4.98
CA PHE A 12 -4.24 13.03 3.93
C PHE A 12 -3.45 12.24 2.88
N LEU A 13 -2.36 12.81 2.36
CA LEU A 13 -1.51 12.16 1.35
C LEU A 13 -0.90 10.86 1.90
N GLN A 14 -0.47 10.84 3.16
CA GLN A 14 0.05 9.64 3.81
C GLN A 14 -0.95 8.48 3.76
N TYR A 15 -2.19 8.70 4.22
CA TYR A 15 -3.23 7.66 4.22
C TYR A 15 -3.73 7.32 2.81
N PHE A 16 -3.78 8.31 1.91
CA PHE A 16 -4.15 8.10 0.52
C PHE A 16 -3.16 7.17 -0.21
N ILE A 17 -1.86 7.38 0.00
CA ILE A 17 -0.82 6.53 -0.59
C ILE A 17 -0.90 5.11 -0.01
N TRP A 18 -1.07 4.98 1.31
CA TRP A 18 -1.27 3.65 1.92
C TRP A 18 -2.48 2.91 1.37
N GLY A 19 -3.61 3.59 1.16
CA GLY A 19 -4.80 3.00 0.57
C GLY A 19 -4.63 2.59 -0.90
N SER A 20 -3.96 3.43 -1.70
CA SER A 20 -3.80 3.18 -3.13
C SER A 20 -2.79 2.07 -3.47
N TRP A 21 -1.70 1.94 -2.70
CA TRP A 21 -0.67 0.94 -2.96
C TRP A 21 -1.14 -0.49 -2.67
N LEU A 22 -1.99 -0.69 -1.67
CA LEU A 22 -2.27 -2.02 -1.12
C LEU A 22 -3.08 -2.87 -2.11
N VAL A 23 -3.96 -2.22 -2.87
CA VAL A 23 -4.78 -2.85 -3.91
C VAL A 23 -4.00 -3.00 -5.22
N THR A 24 -3.22 -1.98 -5.59
CA THR A 24 -2.49 -1.97 -6.87
C THR A 24 -1.31 -2.94 -6.90
N LEU A 25 -0.59 -3.09 -5.78
CA LEU A 25 0.52 -4.05 -5.67
C LEU A 25 0.05 -5.49 -5.91
N GLY A 26 -1.12 -5.86 -5.38
CA GLY A 26 -1.71 -7.20 -5.56
C GLY A 26 -2.00 -7.49 -7.03
N SER A 27 -2.68 -6.55 -7.70
CA SER A 27 -2.96 -6.64 -9.13
C SER A 27 -1.68 -6.66 -9.99
N TYR A 28 -0.65 -5.89 -9.62
CA TYR A 28 0.64 -5.90 -10.31
C TYR A 28 1.35 -7.25 -10.19
N MET A 29 1.37 -7.84 -8.99
CA MET A 29 1.99 -9.14 -8.77
C MET A 29 1.28 -10.26 -9.54
N ILE A 30 -0.05 -10.22 -9.63
CA ILE A 30 -0.83 -11.22 -10.36
C ILE A 30 -0.71 -11.02 -11.88
N ASN A 31 -0.92 -9.80 -12.38
CA ASN A 31 -1.07 -9.56 -13.82
C ASN A 31 0.27 -9.30 -14.53
N THR A 32 1.28 -8.74 -13.85
CA THR A 32 2.57 -8.38 -14.47
C THR A 32 3.67 -9.37 -14.11
N LEU A 33 3.75 -9.78 -12.84
CA LEU A 33 4.77 -10.72 -12.37
C LEU A 33 4.31 -12.18 -12.45
N HIS A 34 3.05 -12.44 -12.82
CA HIS A 34 2.45 -13.78 -12.92
C HIS A 34 2.56 -14.61 -11.64
N PHE A 35 2.54 -13.96 -10.47
CA PHE A 35 2.54 -14.67 -9.19
C PHE A 35 1.21 -15.40 -8.97
N THR A 36 1.29 -16.58 -8.36
CA THR A 36 0.08 -17.29 -7.91
C THR A 36 -0.55 -16.56 -6.73
N GLY A 37 -1.85 -16.76 -6.51
CA GLY A 37 -2.56 -16.17 -5.36
C GLY A 37 -1.93 -16.53 -4.01
N ALA A 38 -1.35 -17.74 -3.90
CA ALA A 38 -0.61 -18.17 -2.71
C ALA A 38 0.65 -17.35 -2.48
N ASN A 39 1.44 -17.08 -3.54
CA ASN A 39 2.64 -16.25 -3.45
C ASN A 39 2.30 -14.81 -3.03
N VAL A 40 1.23 -14.26 -3.58
CA VAL A 40 0.72 -12.94 -3.18
C VAL A 40 0.32 -12.96 -1.70
N GLY A 41 -0.43 -13.97 -1.26
CA GLY A 41 -0.80 -14.14 0.15
C GLY A 41 0.41 -14.19 1.09
N MET A 42 1.49 -14.88 0.71
CA MET A 42 2.74 -14.93 1.48
C MET A 42 3.45 -13.57 1.56
N VAL A 43 3.41 -12.76 0.49
CA VAL A 43 3.99 -11.41 0.47
C VAL A 43 3.19 -10.43 1.33
N TYR A 44 1.87 -10.59 1.42
CA TYR A 44 1.05 -9.79 2.32
C TYR A 44 1.15 -10.26 3.78
N SER A 45 1.29 -11.56 4.03
CA SER A 45 1.44 -12.10 5.39
C SER A 45 2.80 -11.75 6.01
N SER A 46 3.87 -11.64 5.22
CA SER A 46 5.18 -11.20 5.72
C SER A 46 5.14 -9.78 6.31
N LYS A 47 4.29 -8.88 5.79
CA LYS A 47 4.05 -7.56 6.40
C LYS A 47 3.39 -7.68 7.78
N GLY A 48 2.52 -8.67 7.98
CA GLY A 48 1.89 -8.94 9.28
C GLY A 48 2.85 -9.50 10.32
N ILE A 49 3.92 -10.18 9.90
CA ILE A 49 4.99 -10.69 10.78
C ILE A 49 6.01 -9.58 11.10
N ALA A 50 6.20 -8.63 10.19
CA ALA A 50 7.15 -7.53 10.34
C ALA A 50 6.61 -6.31 11.13
N ALA A 51 5.31 -6.28 11.43
CA ALA A 51 4.65 -5.25 12.24
C ALA A 51 4.81 -5.54 13.74
#